data_AF-A0A377GBX2-F1
#
_entry.id   AF-A0A377GBX2-F1
#
_cell.length_a   1.000
_cell.length_b   1.000
_cell.length_c   1.000
_cell.angle_alpha   90.00
_cell.angle_beta   90.00
_cell.angle_gamma   90.00
#
_symmetry.space_group_name_H-M   'P 1'
#
loop_
_entity.id
_entity.type
_entity.pdbx_description
1 polymer ?
#
loop_
_entity_poly.entity_id
_entity_poly.type
_entity_poly.pdbx_seq_one_letter_code
_entity_poly.pdbx_strand_id
1 'polypeptide(L)'
;MPRITKSFDSKYRINNPGGGDCGFYAFAVGLIDIIQKEYALSGKSDTFVRWKNEGLKGVSLRDIISFDLNQLYESPYSYQTKLLSTLQMSLRTIATRAYTDDLISKIGIERALEGGKTKVESTPVFGKFMELVHFYLYGKGSLEELSHFNELALAPEVTNLAQSTARSLQPKLQKKLSEAQKHRIENAHVKEALLKDVMRSTEKNPDSVILRGVEKIQEEGRWATHNDLKEVAARLHINLHVIGKLNGEPDPHLPTVILNNEGKDEGMHWTTQVDQLPRKAPKPKNEDRNFSEKEKQVINATVSTQIKTDKVNNYRQHVTDLIHAASTHGLFSQVKNKIDIDNIDKAEAVKGESDEEFARRLQEAEYRRALK
;
A
#
# COMPACT_ATOMS: atom_id res chain seq x y z
N MET A 1 -45.66 10.04 -21.53
CA MET A 1 -45.04 10.24 -20.20
C MET A 1 -43.54 9.97 -20.31
N PRO A 2 -42.66 10.94 -20.05
CA PRO A 2 -41.22 10.68 -20.07
C PRO A 2 -40.84 9.95 -18.78
N ARG A 3 -40.27 8.74 -18.93
CA ARG A 3 -39.60 8.04 -17.83
C ARG A 3 -38.34 8.82 -17.49
N ILE A 4 -38.34 9.43 -16.31
CA ILE A 4 -37.16 9.99 -15.67
C ILE A 4 -36.19 8.83 -15.45
N THR A 5 -35.15 8.75 -16.27
CA THR A 5 -33.96 7.95 -15.99
C THR A 5 -33.23 8.63 -14.83
N LYS A 6 -33.48 8.17 -13.60
CA LYS A 6 -32.64 8.53 -12.45
C LYS A 6 -31.23 7.99 -12.73
N SER A 7 -30.26 8.86 -12.97
CA SER A 7 -28.86 8.51 -12.87
C SER A 7 -28.54 8.22 -11.40
N PHE A 8 -28.42 6.94 -11.06
CA PHE A 8 -27.79 6.50 -9.81
C PHE A 8 -26.39 6.02 -10.16
N ASP A 9 -25.47 6.95 -10.37
CA ASP A 9 -24.06 6.63 -10.60
C ASP A 9 -23.19 7.41 -9.59
N SER A 10 -23.57 7.34 -8.30
CA SER A 10 -22.71 7.80 -7.22
C SER A 10 -21.68 6.71 -6.92
N LYS A 11 -20.54 6.77 -7.61
CA LYS A 11 -19.38 5.92 -7.32
C LYS A 11 -18.70 6.41 -6.03
N TYR A 12 -18.41 5.49 -5.12
CA TYR A 12 -17.79 5.80 -3.83
C TYR A 12 -16.28 5.70 -3.95
N ARG A 13 -15.57 6.73 -3.47
CA ARG A 13 -14.10 6.76 -3.37
C ARG A 13 -13.68 6.41 -1.93
N ILE A 14 -13.14 5.23 -1.73
CA ILE A 14 -12.67 4.74 -0.43
C ILE A 14 -11.20 5.11 -0.26
N ASN A 15 -10.92 5.87 0.79
CA ASN A 15 -9.57 6.25 1.20
C ASN A 15 -8.93 5.15 2.07
N ASN A 16 -7.63 5.26 2.36
CA ASN A 16 -6.85 4.30 3.14
C ASN A 16 -5.86 5.02 4.07
N PRO A 17 -5.15 4.28 4.96
CA PRO A 17 -4.26 4.90 5.94
C PRO A 17 -3.10 5.73 5.37
N GLY A 18 -2.72 5.53 4.10
CA GLY A 18 -1.64 6.29 3.46
C GLY A 18 -0.25 5.82 3.91
N GLY A 19 0.66 6.76 4.18
CA GLY A 19 2.02 6.47 4.70
C GLY A 19 3.03 5.97 3.66
N GLY A 20 2.74 6.14 2.36
CA GLY A 20 3.57 5.62 1.26
C GLY A 20 3.20 4.21 0.80
N ASP A 21 2.30 3.53 1.52
CA ASP A 21 1.76 2.21 1.14
C ASP A 21 0.44 2.30 0.35
N CYS A 22 -0.02 3.53 0.04
CA CYS A 22 -1.37 3.81 -0.42
C CYS A 22 -1.79 3.01 -1.67
N GLY A 23 -0.88 2.73 -2.59
CA GLY A 23 -1.21 1.96 -3.79
C GLY A 23 -1.54 0.50 -3.49
N PHE A 24 -0.77 -0.15 -2.62
CA PHE A 24 -1.07 -1.52 -2.21
C PHE A 24 -2.28 -1.58 -1.27
N TYR A 25 -2.49 -0.58 -0.41
CA TYR A 25 -3.73 -0.48 0.35
C TYR A 25 -4.95 -0.33 -0.56
N ALA A 26 -4.93 0.59 -1.52
CA ALA A 26 -6.04 0.82 -2.43
C ALA A 26 -6.37 -0.43 -3.26
N PHE A 27 -5.33 -1.17 -3.68
CA PHE A 27 -5.52 -2.44 -4.36
C PHE A 27 -6.13 -3.50 -3.43
N ALA A 28 -5.65 -3.62 -2.19
CA ALA A 28 -6.20 -4.54 -1.20
C ALA A 28 -7.68 -4.26 -0.88
N VAL A 29 -8.07 -2.98 -0.76
CA VAL A 29 -9.47 -2.58 -0.57
C VAL A 29 -10.34 -2.98 -1.76
N GLY A 30 -9.84 -2.84 -2.99
CA GLY A 30 -10.53 -3.33 -4.18
C GLY A 30 -10.72 -4.84 -4.18
N LEU A 31 -9.71 -5.60 -3.74
CA LEU A 31 -9.82 -7.05 -3.57
C LEU A 31 -10.83 -7.43 -2.48
N ILE A 32 -10.89 -6.70 -1.36
CA ILE A 32 -11.91 -6.92 -0.32
C ILE A 32 -13.32 -6.79 -0.92
N ASP A 33 -13.58 -5.73 -1.67
CA ASP A 33 -14.88 -5.51 -2.34
C ASP A 33 -15.24 -6.65 -3.30
N ILE A 34 -14.30 -7.08 -4.15
CA ILE A 34 -14.49 -8.22 -5.07
C ILE A 34 -14.81 -9.50 -4.29
N ILE A 35 -14.02 -9.83 -3.27
CA ILE A 35 -14.17 -11.05 -2.48
C ILE A 35 -15.53 -11.06 -1.75
N GLN A 36 -15.94 -9.93 -1.19
CA GLN A 36 -17.24 -9.80 -0.54
C GLN A 36 -18.40 -10.00 -1.51
N LYS A 37 -18.30 -9.44 -2.73
CA LYS A 37 -19.31 -9.62 -3.79
C LYS A 37 -19.39 -11.06 -4.27
N GLU A 38 -18.25 -11.70 -4.56
CA GLU A 38 -18.18 -13.11 -4.95
C GLU A 38 -18.82 -14.02 -3.89
N TYR A 39 -18.50 -13.78 -2.62
CA TYR A 39 -19.00 -14.55 -1.50
C TYR A 39 -20.49 -14.33 -1.27
N ALA A 40 -21.00 -13.10 -1.38
CA ALA A 40 -22.42 -12.81 -1.27
C ALA A 40 -23.25 -13.53 -2.34
N LEU A 41 -22.68 -13.77 -3.53
CA LEU A 41 -23.36 -14.46 -4.63
C LEU A 41 -23.34 -15.98 -4.50
N SER A 42 -22.24 -16.57 -4.00
CA SER A 42 -22.00 -18.02 -4.12
C SER A 42 -21.58 -18.72 -2.82
N GLY A 43 -21.36 -17.99 -1.74
CA GLY A 43 -20.74 -18.49 -0.51
C GLY A 43 -19.27 -18.89 -0.66
N LYS A 44 -18.64 -18.56 -1.79
CA LYS A 44 -17.23 -18.84 -2.13
C LYS A 44 -16.60 -17.62 -2.80
N SER A 45 -15.28 -17.55 -2.81
CA SER A 45 -14.54 -16.51 -3.55
C SER A 45 -13.28 -17.10 -4.17
N ASP A 46 -13.26 -17.16 -5.50
CA ASP A 46 -12.10 -17.63 -6.24
C ASP A 46 -10.95 -16.62 -6.15
N THR A 47 -11.27 -15.33 -6.05
CA THR A 47 -10.26 -14.28 -5.83
C THR A 47 -9.53 -14.48 -4.51
N PHE A 48 -10.24 -14.82 -3.43
CA PHE A 48 -9.59 -15.16 -2.16
C PHE A 48 -8.71 -16.40 -2.27
N VAL A 49 -9.21 -17.46 -2.92
CA VAL A 49 -8.42 -18.71 -3.11
C VAL A 49 -7.13 -18.43 -3.88
N ARG A 50 -7.20 -17.66 -4.98
CA ARG A 50 -6.01 -17.26 -5.75
C ARG A 50 -5.03 -16.46 -4.89
N TRP A 51 -5.51 -15.48 -4.11
CA TRP A 51 -4.64 -14.69 -3.23
C TRP A 51 -3.99 -15.54 -2.12
N LYS A 52 -4.70 -16.53 -1.58
CA LYS A 52 -4.12 -17.51 -0.64
C LYS A 52 -3.02 -18.34 -1.29
N ASN A 53 -3.25 -18.83 -2.52
CA ASN A 53 -2.25 -19.60 -3.27
C ASN A 53 -1.01 -18.78 -3.63
N GLU A 54 -1.18 -17.49 -3.91
CA GLU A 54 -0.09 -16.54 -4.14
C GLU A 54 0.66 -16.12 -2.85
N GLY A 55 0.17 -16.54 -1.68
CA GLY A 55 0.92 -16.46 -0.43
C GLY A 55 0.31 -15.59 0.66
N LEU A 56 -1.00 -15.26 0.61
CA LEU A 56 -1.68 -14.61 1.72
C LEU A 56 -1.69 -15.49 2.99
N LYS A 57 -0.87 -15.11 3.98
CA LYS A 57 -0.75 -15.82 5.27
C LYS A 57 -1.46 -15.04 6.39
N GLY A 58 -1.90 -15.74 7.43
CA GLY A 58 -2.46 -15.13 8.64
C GLY A 58 -3.84 -14.48 8.52
N VAL A 59 -4.43 -14.43 7.32
CA VAL A 59 -5.78 -13.89 7.08
C VAL A 59 -6.73 -15.00 6.61
N SER A 60 -7.89 -15.12 7.25
CA SER A 60 -8.97 -16.04 6.88
C SER A 60 -9.97 -15.37 5.93
N LEU A 61 -10.77 -16.18 5.23
CA LEU A 61 -11.87 -15.64 4.41
C LEU A 61 -12.84 -14.82 5.28
N ARG A 62 -13.13 -15.30 6.50
CA ARG A 62 -14.03 -14.63 7.44
C ARG A 62 -13.55 -13.22 7.78
N ASP A 63 -12.24 -13.02 7.95
CA ASP A 63 -11.68 -11.70 8.24
C ASP A 63 -12.01 -10.70 7.13
N ILE A 64 -11.86 -11.13 5.86
CA ILE A 64 -12.19 -10.30 4.69
C ILE A 64 -13.70 -10.07 4.57
N ILE A 65 -14.52 -11.11 4.75
CA ILE A 65 -15.99 -10.97 4.69
C ILE A 65 -16.53 -10.07 5.80
N SER A 66 -15.89 -10.07 6.97
CA SER A 66 -16.28 -9.22 8.11
C SER A 66 -15.73 -7.79 8.04
N PHE A 67 -14.88 -7.49 7.05
CA PHE A 67 -14.29 -6.16 6.91
C PHE A 67 -15.35 -5.15 6.45
N ASP A 68 -15.64 -4.13 7.26
CA ASP A 68 -16.68 -3.16 6.93
C ASP A 68 -16.13 -2.01 6.07
N LEU A 69 -16.39 -2.06 4.77
CA LEU A 69 -16.02 -0.99 3.83
C LEU A 69 -16.71 0.34 4.14
N ASN A 70 -17.87 0.37 4.83
CA ASN A 70 -18.47 1.63 5.29
C ASN A 70 -17.64 2.25 6.40
N GLN A 71 -17.17 1.44 7.35
CA GLN A 71 -16.32 1.90 8.44
C GLN A 71 -14.97 2.39 7.92
N LEU A 72 -14.39 1.71 6.93
CA LEU A 72 -13.19 2.20 6.27
C LEU A 72 -13.44 3.52 5.53
N TYR A 73 -14.56 3.65 4.83
CA TYR A 73 -14.93 4.88 4.13
C TYR A 73 -15.10 6.07 5.09
N GLU A 74 -15.69 5.84 6.26
CA GLU A 74 -15.87 6.87 7.29
C GLU A 74 -14.53 7.17 8.00
N SER A 75 -13.78 6.15 8.40
CA SER A 75 -12.58 6.24 9.23
C SER A 75 -11.34 5.59 8.60
N PRO A 76 -10.82 6.13 7.47
CA PRO A 76 -9.78 5.49 6.67
C PRO A 76 -8.41 5.36 7.35
N TYR A 77 -8.15 6.17 8.38
CA TYR A 77 -6.85 6.23 9.07
C TYR A 77 -6.78 5.36 10.34
N SER A 78 -7.90 4.82 10.81
CA SER A 78 -7.98 4.11 12.10
C SER A 78 -8.68 2.76 12.02
N TYR A 79 -9.52 2.52 11.01
CA TYR A 79 -10.25 1.26 10.90
C TYR A 79 -9.34 0.11 10.42
N GLN A 80 -9.22 -0.94 11.25
CA GLN A 80 -8.58 -2.23 10.91
C GLN A 80 -7.19 -2.09 10.23
N THR A 81 -6.41 -1.09 10.64
CA THR A 81 -5.11 -0.77 10.02
C THR A 81 -4.13 -1.94 10.02
N LYS A 82 -4.16 -2.79 11.06
CA LYS A 82 -3.33 -4.01 11.13
C LYS A 82 -3.70 -5.05 10.07
N LEU A 83 -4.99 -5.26 9.83
CA LEU A 83 -5.45 -6.19 8.79
C LEU A 83 -5.10 -5.64 7.41
N LEU A 84 -5.38 -4.36 7.15
CA LEU A 84 -4.97 -3.71 5.91
C LEU A 84 -3.45 -3.79 5.69
N SER A 85 -2.65 -3.58 6.75
CA SER A 85 -1.19 -3.69 6.66
C SER A 85 -0.77 -5.11 6.26
N THR A 86 -1.38 -6.13 6.86
CA THR A 86 -1.13 -7.53 6.49
C THR A 86 -1.49 -7.81 5.03
N LEU A 87 -2.62 -7.29 4.56
CA LEU A 87 -3.08 -7.45 3.19
C LEU A 87 -2.14 -6.75 2.20
N GLN A 88 -1.79 -5.48 2.42
CA GLN A 88 -0.91 -4.74 1.51
C GLN A 88 0.49 -5.38 1.44
N MET A 89 1.03 -5.83 2.57
CA MET A 89 2.33 -6.52 2.61
C MET A 89 2.31 -7.81 1.78
N SER A 90 1.21 -8.56 1.81
CA SER A 90 1.07 -9.75 0.97
C SER A 90 1.10 -9.40 -0.53
N LEU A 91 0.52 -8.26 -0.93
CA LEU A 91 0.55 -7.79 -2.33
C LEU A 91 1.96 -7.33 -2.74
N ARG A 92 2.71 -6.68 -1.84
CA ARG A 92 4.13 -6.37 -2.06
C ARG A 92 4.95 -7.63 -2.34
N THR A 93 4.73 -8.69 -1.56
CA THR A 93 5.39 -10.00 -1.79
C THR A 93 5.04 -10.57 -3.17
N ILE A 94 3.78 -10.46 -3.61
CA ILE A 94 3.38 -10.90 -4.96
C ILE A 94 4.12 -10.10 -6.02
N ALA A 95 4.18 -8.77 -5.90
CA ALA A 95 4.90 -7.91 -6.84
C ALA A 95 6.40 -8.27 -6.91
N THR A 96 7.07 -8.46 -5.78
CA THR A 96 8.49 -8.90 -5.74
C THR A 96 8.71 -10.20 -6.49
N ARG A 97 7.85 -11.21 -6.26
CA ARG A 97 7.95 -12.50 -6.95
C ARG A 97 7.70 -12.36 -8.43
N ALA A 98 6.68 -11.59 -8.83
CA ALA A 98 6.36 -11.37 -10.24
C ALA A 98 7.55 -10.75 -11.00
N TYR A 99 8.20 -9.74 -10.43
CA TYR A 99 9.39 -9.12 -11.01
C TYR A 99 10.57 -10.08 -11.13
N THR A 100 10.81 -10.88 -10.09
CA THR A 100 11.89 -11.87 -10.07
C THR A 100 11.65 -12.96 -11.11
N ASP A 101 10.45 -13.53 -11.13
CA ASP A 101 10.08 -14.62 -12.03
C ASP A 101 10.06 -14.17 -13.49
N ASP A 102 9.56 -12.96 -13.79
CA ASP A 102 9.58 -12.39 -15.16
C ASP A 102 11.02 -12.27 -15.67
N LEU A 103 11.92 -11.73 -14.85
CA LEU A 103 13.32 -11.59 -15.20
C LEU A 103 13.97 -12.96 -15.47
N ILE A 104 13.85 -13.90 -14.53
CA ILE A 104 14.47 -15.22 -14.65
C ILE A 104 13.89 -15.99 -15.85
N SER A 105 12.56 -15.93 -16.05
CA SER A 105 11.89 -16.56 -17.18
C SER A 105 12.39 -16.00 -18.51
N LYS A 106 12.48 -14.66 -18.66
CA LYS A 106 12.96 -14.06 -19.91
C LYS A 106 14.44 -14.32 -20.16
N ILE A 107 15.29 -14.38 -19.12
CA ILE A 107 16.68 -14.85 -19.25
C ILE A 107 16.71 -16.29 -19.80
N GLY A 108 15.89 -17.18 -19.24
CA GLY A 108 15.79 -18.57 -19.69
C GLY A 108 15.35 -18.68 -21.16
N ILE A 109 14.32 -17.94 -21.55
CA ILE A 109 13.80 -17.91 -22.92
C ILE A 109 14.85 -17.41 -23.92
N GLU A 110 15.56 -16.31 -23.62
CA GLU A 110 16.61 -15.81 -24.53
C GLU A 110 17.74 -16.82 -24.72
N ARG A 111 18.16 -17.50 -23.64
CA ARG A 111 19.23 -18.50 -23.70
C ARG A 111 18.82 -19.73 -24.52
N ALA A 112 17.55 -20.09 -24.50
CA ALA A 112 17.01 -21.25 -25.22
C ALA A 112 16.73 -20.96 -26.70
N LEU A 113 16.49 -19.70 -27.08
CA LEU A 113 16.18 -19.33 -28.46
C LEU A 113 17.45 -18.98 -29.26
N GLU A 114 17.76 -19.80 -30.26
CA GLU A 114 18.76 -19.46 -31.27
C GLU A 114 18.29 -18.22 -32.05
N GLY A 115 19.09 -17.14 -32.05
CA GLY A 115 18.81 -15.92 -32.83
C GLY A 115 18.74 -14.60 -32.05
N GLY A 116 19.09 -14.58 -30.76
CA GLY A 116 19.38 -13.33 -30.04
C GLY A 116 18.19 -12.37 -29.88
N LYS A 117 16.97 -12.90 -29.73
CA LYS A 117 15.79 -12.06 -29.46
C LYS A 117 15.97 -11.35 -28.12
N THR A 118 15.78 -10.03 -28.10
CA THR A 118 15.79 -9.21 -26.88
C THR A 118 14.46 -9.33 -26.14
N LYS A 119 14.51 -9.90 -24.94
CA LYS A 119 13.43 -10.16 -23.99
C LYS A 119 13.80 -9.63 -22.61
N VAL A 120 15.04 -9.79 -22.15
CA VAL A 120 15.50 -9.28 -20.84
C VAL A 120 15.29 -7.76 -20.75
N GLU A 121 15.51 -7.05 -21.85
CA GLU A 121 15.32 -5.61 -21.96
C GLU A 121 13.86 -5.18 -21.77
N SER A 122 12.91 -6.10 -21.93
CA SER A 122 11.48 -5.86 -21.68
C SER A 122 11.05 -6.10 -20.23
N THR A 123 11.97 -6.48 -19.35
CA THR A 123 11.66 -6.71 -17.93
C THR A 123 11.64 -5.38 -17.17
N PRO A 124 10.73 -5.19 -16.19
CA PRO A 124 10.76 -4.03 -15.32
C PRO A 124 12.10 -3.86 -14.59
N VAL A 125 12.72 -4.97 -14.16
CA VAL A 125 14.00 -4.95 -13.43
C VAL A 125 15.13 -4.41 -14.31
N PHE A 126 15.22 -4.82 -15.58
CA PHE A 126 16.20 -4.27 -16.51
C PHE A 126 15.98 -2.77 -16.72
N GLY A 127 14.73 -2.35 -16.97
CA GLY A 127 14.41 -0.94 -17.17
C GLY A 127 14.83 -0.07 -15.98
N LYS A 128 14.54 -0.53 -14.76
CA LYS A 128 14.94 0.15 -13.51
C LYS A 128 16.45 0.17 -13.30
N PHE A 129 17.16 -0.92 -13.63
CA PHE A 129 18.62 -0.94 -13.53
C PHE A 129 19.28 -0.03 -14.56
N MET A 130 18.78 -0.02 -15.81
CA MET A 130 19.21 0.90 -16.87
C MET A 130 19.01 2.36 -16.45
N GLU A 131 17.84 2.70 -15.89
CA GLU A 131 17.56 4.04 -15.38
C GLU A 131 18.56 4.47 -14.31
N LEU A 132 18.91 3.58 -13.37
CA LEU A 132 19.91 3.86 -12.34
C LEU A 132 21.33 4.03 -12.92
N VAL A 133 21.70 3.26 -13.95
CA VAL A 133 22.96 3.46 -14.68
C VAL A 133 22.96 4.81 -15.40
N HIS A 134 21.87 5.16 -16.08
CA HIS A 134 21.70 6.45 -16.75
C HIS A 134 21.77 7.63 -15.78
N PHE A 135 21.22 7.49 -14.57
CA PHE A 135 21.34 8.48 -13.51
C PHE A 135 22.82 8.80 -13.22
N TYR A 136 23.67 7.78 -13.03
CA TYR A 136 25.10 7.98 -12.79
C TYR A 136 25.89 8.41 -14.03
N LEU A 137 25.43 8.05 -15.23
CA LEU A 137 26.09 8.40 -16.47
C LEU A 137 25.83 9.85 -16.91
N TYR A 138 24.61 10.35 -16.66
CA TYR A 138 24.13 11.63 -17.18
C TYR A 138 23.84 12.68 -16.11
N GLY A 139 23.79 12.30 -14.83
CA GLY A 139 23.68 13.22 -13.69
C GLY A 139 22.36 14.02 -13.63
N LYS A 140 21.23 13.40 -13.98
CA LYS A 140 19.91 14.07 -13.98
C LYS A 140 19.10 13.72 -12.73
N GLY A 141 18.60 14.74 -12.03
CA GLY A 141 17.72 14.59 -10.85
C GLY A 141 18.47 14.22 -9.57
N SER A 142 17.73 13.84 -8.53
CA SER A 142 18.30 13.30 -7.28
C SER A 142 18.05 11.79 -7.14
N LEU A 143 18.90 11.12 -6.36
CA LEU A 143 18.71 9.69 -6.06
C LEU A 143 17.45 9.46 -5.22
N GLU A 144 17.09 10.43 -4.37
CA GLU A 144 15.87 10.43 -3.58
C GLU A 144 14.64 10.43 -4.49
N GLU A 145 14.59 11.34 -5.48
CA GLU A 145 13.51 11.41 -6.45
C GLU A 145 13.34 10.10 -7.23
N LEU A 146 14.46 9.51 -7.67
CA LEU A 146 14.49 8.24 -8.37
C LEU A 146 13.96 7.09 -7.50
N SER A 147 14.34 7.08 -6.22
CA SER A 147 14.02 6.00 -5.29
C SER A 147 12.52 5.87 -4.99
N HIS A 148 11.72 6.91 -5.21
CA HIS A 148 10.26 6.82 -5.07
C HIS A 148 9.61 5.82 -6.04
N PHE A 149 10.21 5.61 -7.22
CA PHE A 149 9.64 4.76 -8.27
C PHE A 149 10.54 3.58 -8.66
N ASN A 150 11.78 3.57 -8.16
CA ASN A 150 12.79 2.58 -8.48
C ASN A 150 13.42 2.00 -7.20
N GLU A 151 12.94 0.84 -6.79
CA GLU A 151 13.40 0.11 -5.59
C GLU A 151 14.88 -0.20 -5.59
N LEU A 152 15.49 -0.33 -6.76
CA LEU A 152 16.91 -0.66 -6.86
C LEU A 152 17.79 0.48 -6.32
N ALA A 153 17.28 1.72 -6.34
CA ALA A 153 17.96 2.87 -5.76
C ALA A 153 17.99 2.84 -4.22
N LEU A 154 17.11 2.05 -3.57
CA LEU A 154 17.07 1.87 -2.11
C LEU A 154 18.12 0.89 -1.59
N ALA A 155 18.83 0.18 -2.49
CA ALA A 155 19.87 -0.79 -2.14
C ALA A 155 21.27 -0.23 -2.46
N PRO A 156 22.10 0.11 -1.46
CA PRO A 156 23.45 0.66 -1.67
C PRO A 156 24.35 -0.22 -2.54
N GLU A 157 24.21 -1.54 -2.46
CA GLU A 157 24.98 -2.48 -3.28
C GLU A 157 24.61 -2.40 -4.75
N VAL A 158 23.33 -2.17 -5.06
CA VAL A 158 22.85 -2.01 -6.43
C VAL A 158 23.24 -0.65 -6.99
N THR A 159 23.20 0.41 -6.18
CA THR A 159 23.68 1.74 -6.60
C THR A 159 25.18 1.72 -6.88
N ASN A 160 25.98 1.03 -6.08
CA ASN A 160 27.40 0.81 -6.34
C ASN A 160 27.65 0.03 -7.65
N LEU A 161 26.86 -1.02 -7.91
CA LEU A 161 26.93 -1.78 -9.16
C LEU A 161 26.56 -0.90 -10.37
N ALA A 162 25.50 -0.11 -10.27
CA ALA A 162 25.06 0.81 -11.33
C ALA A 162 26.11 1.90 -11.60
N GLN A 163 26.69 2.49 -10.55
CA GLN A 163 27.76 3.48 -10.68
C GLN A 163 29.01 2.89 -11.35
N SER A 164 29.40 1.68 -10.95
CA SER A 164 30.54 0.97 -11.56
C SER A 164 30.27 0.64 -13.03
N THR A 165 29.04 0.23 -13.35
CA THR A 165 28.57 -0.01 -14.72
C THR A 165 28.64 1.27 -15.55
N ALA A 166 28.13 2.40 -15.03
CA ALA A 166 28.19 3.71 -15.70
C ALA A 166 29.64 4.15 -15.98
N ARG A 167 30.54 4.04 -14.98
CA ARG A 167 31.98 4.35 -15.14
C ARG A 167 32.63 3.52 -16.24
N SER A 168 32.35 2.23 -16.30
CA SER A 168 32.90 1.33 -17.33
C SER A 168 32.30 1.55 -18.73
N LEU A 169 31.09 2.13 -18.80
CA LEU A 169 30.39 2.45 -20.04
C LEU A 169 30.84 3.78 -20.64
N GLN A 170 31.15 4.78 -19.80
CA GLN A 170 31.57 6.12 -20.21
C GLN A 170 32.64 6.15 -21.32
N PRO A 171 33.78 5.43 -21.24
CA PRO A 171 34.78 5.45 -22.33
C PRO A 171 34.26 4.85 -23.64
N LYS A 172 33.29 3.93 -23.61
CA LYS A 172 32.68 3.34 -24.81
C LYS A 172 31.81 4.34 -25.58
N LEU A 173 31.36 5.41 -24.92
CA LEU A 173 30.47 6.44 -25.47
C LEU A 173 31.20 7.71 -25.92
N GLN A 174 32.52 7.82 -25.73
CA GLN A 174 33.31 9.02 -26.09
C GLN A 174 33.49 9.22 -27.61
N LYS A 175 33.22 8.19 -28.42
CA LYS A 175 33.29 8.29 -29.89
C LYS A 175 32.11 9.10 -30.43
N LYS A 176 32.28 9.77 -31.59
CA LYS A 176 31.14 10.31 -32.36
C LYS A 176 30.25 9.14 -32.80
N LEU A 177 29.26 8.83 -31.99
CA LEU A 177 28.27 7.78 -32.19
C LEU A 177 26.92 8.42 -32.45
N SER A 178 26.13 7.83 -33.35
CA SER A 178 24.71 8.17 -33.47
C SER A 178 23.94 7.75 -32.22
N GLU A 179 22.79 8.36 -31.96
CA GLU A 179 21.93 7.99 -30.83
C GLU A 179 21.54 6.51 -30.85
N ALA A 180 21.26 5.95 -32.03
CA ALA A 180 20.99 4.51 -32.19
C ALA A 180 22.19 3.64 -31.81
N GLN A 181 23.41 4.06 -32.13
CA GLN A 181 24.62 3.34 -31.74
C GLN A 181 24.86 3.42 -30.23
N LYS A 182 24.69 4.61 -29.62
CA LYS A 182 24.78 4.78 -28.17
C LYS A 182 23.80 3.86 -27.46
N HIS A 183 22.52 3.89 -27.84
CA HIS A 183 21.49 3.06 -27.23
C HIS A 183 21.79 1.55 -27.34
N ARG A 184 22.32 1.09 -28.47
CA ARG A 184 22.75 -0.32 -28.62
C ARG A 184 23.91 -0.68 -27.69
N ILE A 185 24.91 0.18 -27.57
CA ILE A 185 26.07 -0.03 -26.69
C ILE A 185 25.65 -0.03 -25.22
N GLU A 186 24.82 0.93 -24.82
CA GLU A 186 24.27 1.02 -23.46
C GLU A 186 23.48 -0.23 -23.10
N ASN A 187 22.50 -0.62 -23.92
CA ASN A 187 21.69 -1.82 -23.65
C ASN A 187 22.54 -3.07 -23.51
N ALA A 188 23.46 -3.32 -24.45
CA ALA A 188 24.31 -4.50 -24.41
C ALA A 188 25.18 -4.52 -23.13
N HIS A 189 25.79 -3.39 -22.77
CA HIS A 189 26.68 -3.29 -21.62
C HIS A 189 25.94 -3.40 -20.29
N VAL A 190 24.79 -2.74 -20.16
CA VAL A 190 23.95 -2.82 -18.95
C VAL A 190 23.35 -4.21 -18.79
N LYS A 191 22.94 -4.84 -19.90
CA LYS A 191 22.44 -6.23 -19.90
C LYS A 191 23.53 -7.20 -19.45
N GLU A 192 24.75 -7.04 -19.94
CA GLU A 192 25.88 -7.87 -19.51
C GLU A 192 26.12 -7.75 -18.00
N ALA A 193 26.15 -6.52 -17.47
CA ALA A 193 26.31 -6.29 -16.03
C ALA A 193 25.17 -6.92 -15.20
N LEU A 194 23.92 -6.75 -15.65
CA LEU A 194 22.76 -7.34 -14.99
C LEU A 194 22.83 -8.87 -15.01
N LEU A 195 23.11 -9.48 -16.17
CA LEU A 195 23.17 -10.93 -16.31
C LEU A 195 24.30 -11.54 -15.45
N LYS A 196 25.44 -10.86 -15.36
CA LYS A 196 26.58 -11.28 -14.53
C LYS A 196 26.24 -11.26 -13.04
N ASP A 197 25.41 -10.33 -12.59
CA ASP A 197 24.95 -10.29 -11.20
C ASP A 197 23.84 -11.32 -10.93
N VAL A 198 22.85 -11.40 -11.81
CA VAL A 198 21.62 -12.20 -11.60
C VAL A 198 21.85 -13.70 -11.79
N MET A 199 22.81 -14.09 -12.63
CA MET A 199 23.06 -15.49 -12.99
C MET A 199 24.47 -15.94 -12.65
N ARG A 200 24.60 -17.13 -12.07
CA ARG A 200 25.87 -17.86 -11.92
C ARG A 200 25.83 -19.07 -12.85
N SER A 201 26.55 -18.98 -13.98
CA SER A 201 26.42 -19.96 -15.07
C SER A 201 24.96 -20.07 -15.55
N THR A 202 24.34 -21.24 -15.41
CA THR A 202 22.96 -21.53 -15.81
C THR A 202 21.92 -21.27 -14.73
N GLU A 203 22.34 -21.02 -13.48
CA GLU A 203 21.43 -20.92 -12.33
C GLU A 203 21.33 -19.49 -11.81
N LYS A 204 20.25 -19.22 -11.06
CA LYS A 204 20.08 -17.96 -10.32
C LYS A 204 21.26 -17.78 -9.36
N ASN A 205 21.89 -16.61 -9.39
CA ASN A 205 22.92 -16.28 -8.41
C ASN A 205 22.28 -16.01 -7.05
N PRO A 206 22.55 -16.82 -5.99
CA PRO A 206 22.03 -16.58 -4.66
C PRO A 206 22.58 -15.27 -4.05
N ASP A 207 23.73 -14.81 -4.52
CA ASP A 207 24.40 -13.62 -4.02
C ASP A 207 24.08 -12.34 -4.83
N SER A 208 23.15 -12.43 -5.79
CA SER A 208 22.77 -11.30 -6.65
C SER A 208 22.31 -10.09 -5.84
N VAL A 209 22.99 -8.96 -6.02
CA VAL A 209 22.58 -7.71 -5.38
C VAL A 209 21.33 -7.15 -6.04
N ILE A 210 21.13 -7.34 -7.35
CA ILE A 210 19.94 -6.86 -8.07
C ILE A 210 18.71 -7.59 -7.58
N LEU A 211 18.75 -8.92 -7.44
CA LEU A 211 17.60 -9.70 -6.97
C LEU A 211 17.23 -9.35 -5.51
N ARG A 212 18.22 -9.14 -4.64
CA ARG A 212 17.97 -8.58 -3.29
C ARG A 212 17.43 -7.14 -3.35
N GLY A 213 17.88 -6.34 -4.31
CA GLY A 213 17.34 -5.01 -4.56
C GLY A 213 15.86 -5.02 -4.91
N VAL A 214 15.38 -6.01 -5.67
CA VAL A 214 13.94 -6.18 -5.98
C VAL A 214 13.12 -6.44 -4.72
N GLU A 215 13.71 -7.06 -3.68
CA GLU A 215 13.04 -7.30 -2.39
C GLU A 215 12.68 -5.99 -1.67
N LYS A 216 13.32 -4.85 -2.01
CA LYS A 216 12.99 -3.52 -1.49
C LYS A 216 11.57 -3.05 -1.87
N ILE A 217 10.88 -3.73 -2.80
CA ILE A 217 9.42 -3.58 -2.98
C ILE A 217 8.65 -3.84 -1.66
N GLN A 218 9.19 -4.70 -0.79
CA GLN A 218 8.58 -5.05 0.50
C GLN A 218 8.91 -4.08 1.62
N GLU A 219 9.66 -3.00 1.39
CA GLU A 219 9.84 -1.98 2.41
C GLU A 219 8.55 -1.20 2.64
N GLU A 220 8.15 -1.08 3.91
CA GLU A 220 7.03 -0.24 4.32
C GLU A 220 7.30 1.22 3.94
N GLY A 221 6.27 1.90 3.45
CA GLY A 221 6.35 3.29 2.99
C GLY A 221 6.90 3.47 1.57
N ARG A 222 7.42 2.42 0.91
CA ARG A 222 7.86 2.52 -0.48
C ARG A 222 6.65 2.59 -1.43
N TRP A 223 6.59 3.62 -2.27
CA TRP A 223 5.42 3.89 -3.11
C TRP A 223 5.21 2.82 -4.18
N ALA A 224 3.97 2.35 -4.29
CA ALA A 224 3.58 1.47 -5.39
C ALA A 224 3.58 2.23 -6.71
N THR A 225 4.17 1.63 -7.73
CA THR A 225 4.07 2.07 -9.12
C THR A 225 2.88 1.40 -9.80
N HIS A 226 2.45 1.95 -10.93
CA HIS A 226 1.45 1.29 -11.77
C HIS A 226 1.89 -0.14 -12.20
N ASN A 227 3.19 -0.34 -12.47
CA ASN A 227 3.71 -1.66 -12.84
C ASN A 227 3.60 -2.66 -11.69
N ASP A 228 3.85 -2.25 -10.45
CA ASP A 228 3.70 -3.14 -9.28
C ASP A 228 2.26 -3.67 -9.18
N LEU A 229 1.29 -2.76 -9.31
CA LEU A 229 -0.13 -3.11 -9.24
C LEU A 229 -0.59 -3.96 -10.43
N LYS A 230 -0.03 -3.70 -11.62
CA LYS A 230 -0.29 -4.50 -12.82
C LYS A 230 0.20 -5.93 -12.66
N GLU A 231 1.42 -6.13 -12.14
CA GLU A 231 1.96 -7.47 -11.92
C GLU A 231 1.15 -8.24 -10.86
N VAL A 232 0.70 -7.55 -9.81
CA VAL A 232 -0.22 -8.13 -8.82
C VAL A 232 -1.55 -8.54 -9.48
N ALA A 233 -2.14 -7.68 -10.30
CA ALA A 233 -3.39 -7.97 -10.99
C ALA A 233 -3.27 -9.20 -11.91
N ALA A 234 -2.16 -9.30 -12.65
CA ALA A 234 -1.88 -10.43 -13.51
C ALA A 234 -1.79 -11.75 -12.73
N ARG A 235 -1.07 -11.76 -11.59
CA ARG A 235 -0.94 -12.95 -10.72
C ARG A 235 -2.26 -13.38 -10.09
N LEU A 236 -3.12 -12.42 -9.74
CA LEU A 236 -4.42 -12.71 -9.12
C LEU A 236 -5.53 -12.97 -10.14
N HIS A 237 -5.23 -12.91 -11.45
CA HIS A 237 -6.20 -13.02 -12.54
C HIS A 237 -7.38 -12.07 -12.36
N ILE A 238 -7.08 -10.78 -12.23
CA ILE A 238 -8.07 -9.71 -12.15
C ILE A 238 -7.69 -8.57 -13.10
N ASN A 239 -8.68 -7.77 -13.51
CA ASN A 239 -8.42 -6.55 -14.24
C ASN A 239 -7.98 -5.44 -13.29
N LEU A 240 -7.01 -4.63 -13.73
CA LEU A 240 -6.68 -3.35 -13.10
C LEU A 240 -7.15 -2.22 -14.01
N HIS A 241 -7.99 -1.34 -13.47
CA HIS A 241 -8.40 -0.10 -14.14
C HIS A 241 -7.99 1.10 -13.30
N VAL A 242 -7.16 1.99 -13.86
CA VAL A 242 -6.79 3.25 -13.21
C VAL A 242 -7.47 4.41 -13.93
N ILE A 243 -8.28 5.16 -13.19
CA ILE A 243 -9.09 6.26 -13.73
C ILE A 243 -8.20 7.35 -14.31
N GLY A 244 -8.56 7.85 -15.49
CA GLY A 244 -7.82 8.91 -16.19
C GLY A 244 -6.48 8.46 -16.76
N LYS A 245 -6.18 7.16 -16.79
CA LYS A 245 -4.97 6.59 -17.42
C LYS A 245 -5.35 5.71 -18.61
N LEU A 246 -4.36 5.48 -19.49
CA LEU A 246 -4.51 4.48 -20.55
C LEU A 246 -4.50 3.09 -19.90
N ASN A 247 -5.61 2.38 -20.05
CA ASN A 247 -5.77 0.99 -19.60
C ASN A 247 -5.88 0.08 -20.82
N GLY A 248 -5.55 -1.19 -20.66
CA GLY A 248 -5.86 -2.21 -21.67
C GLY A 248 -7.36 -2.52 -21.70
N GLU A 249 -7.80 -3.24 -22.74
CA GLU A 249 -9.15 -3.80 -22.79
C GLU A 249 -9.34 -4.78 -21.62
N PRO A 250 -10.37 -4.60 -20.77
CA PRO A 250 -10.62 -5.49 -19.65
C PRO A 250 -11.13 -6.84 -20.15
N ASP A 251 -10.65 -7.93 -19.55
CA ASP A 251 -11.23 -9.26 -19.78
C ASP A 251 -12.62 -9.31 -19.12
N PRO A 252 -13.72 -9.48 -19.87
CA PRO A 252 -15.07 -9.47 -19.30
C PRO A 252 -15.34 -10.64 -18.35
N HIS A 253 -14.49 -11.67 -18.32
CA HIS A 253 -14.59 -12.81 -17.42
C HIS A 253 -13.88 -12.60 -16.08
N LEU A 254 -13.09 -11.53 -15.94
CA LEU A 254 -12.33 -11.25 -14.72
C LEU A 254 -12.94 -10.07 -13.96
N PRO A 255 -12.97 -10.12 -12.62
CA PRO A 255 -13.40 -8.97 -11.82
C PRO A 255 -12.36 -7.84 -11.94
N THR A 256 -12.81 -6.60 -11.72
CA THR A 256 -11.99 -5.39 -11.94
C THR A 256 -11.77 -4.62 -10.65
N VAL A 257 -10.51 -4.39 -10.29
CA VAL A 257 -10.12 -3.40 -9.29
C VAL A 257 -10.02 -2.04 -9.97
N ILE A 258 -10.78 -1.07 -9.47
CA ILE A 258 -10.81 0.31 -10.00
C ILE A 258 -10.10 1.23 -9.01
N LEU A 259 -9.03 1.90 -9.44
CA LEU A 259 -8.23 2.79 -8.62
C LEU A 259 -8.22 4.21 -9.16
N ASN A 260 -8.02 5.18 -8.26
CA ASN A 260 -7.65 6.55 -8.59
C ASN A 260 -6.18 6.76 -8.24
N ASN A 261 -5.43 7.42 -9.12
CA ASN A 261 -4.10 7.93 -8.84
C ASN A 261 -4.17 9.46 -8.80
N GLU A 262 -4.18 9.99 -7.58
CA GLU A 262 -4.27 11.41 -7.28
C GLU A 262 -2.85 11.98 -7.42
N GLY A 263 -2.63 12.80 -8.46
CA GLY A 263 -1.30 13.25 -8.90
C GLY A 263 -0.61 14.23 -7.93
N LYS A 264 0.43 14.93 -8.40
CA LYS A 264 1.22 15.87 -7.58
C LYS A 264 0.36 16.96 -6.91
N ASP A 265 -0.69 17.42 -7.57
CA ASP A 265 -1.58 18.47 -7.04
C ASP A 265 -2.50 17.97 -5.91
N GLU A 266 -2.65 16.65 -5.77
CA GLU A 266 -3.51 16.01 -4.77
C GLU A 266 -2.71 15.10 -3.80
N GLY A 267 -1.38 15.26 -3.76
CA GLY A 267 -0.53 14.65 -2.72
C GLY A 267 0.01 13.25 -3.04
N MET A 268 0.01 12.82 -4.31
CA MET A 268 0.55 11.52 -4.75
C MET A 268 -0.03 10.36 -3.96
N HIS A 269 -1.33 10.15 -4.12
CA HIS A 269 -2.11 9.21 -3.33
C HIS A 269 -2.92 8.25 -4.20
N TRP A 270 -3.13 7.04 -3.70
CA TRP A 270 -3.96 6.05 -4.37
C TRP A 270 -5.21 5.78 -3.54
N THR A 271 -6.38 5.74 -4.18
CA THR A 271 -7.66 5.40 -3.55
C THR A 271 -8.43 4.38 -4.38
N THR A 272 -9.39 3.70 -3.77
CA THR A 272 -10.22 2.69 -4.43
C THR A 272 -11.55 3.29 -4.83
N GLN A 273 -12.05 2.96 -6.02
CA GLN A 273 -13.41 3.28 -6.41
C GLN A 273 -14.27 2.02 -6.36
N VAL A 274 -15.43 2.11 -5.71
CA VAL A 274 -16.45 1.05 -5.68
C VAL A 274 -17.79 1.60 -6.15
N ASP A 275 -18.58 0.78 -6.84
CA ASP A 275 -19.88 1.21 -7.37
C ASP A 275 -20.91 1.46 -6.27
N GLN A 276 -20.85 0.66 -5.20
CA GLN A 276 -21.75 0.76 -4.05
C GLN A 276 -20.99 0.38 -2.79
N LEU A 277 -21.19 1.12 -1.71
CA LEU A 277 -20.83 0.62 -0.39
C LEU A 277 -21.79 -0.52 0.00
N PRO A 278 -21.32 -1.58 0.67
CA PRO A 278 -22.18 -2.63 1.19
C PRO A 278 -23.32 -2.00 2.00
N ARG A 279 -24.57 -2.46 1.83
CA ARG A 279 -25.69 -1.98 2.64
C ARG A 279 -25.30 -2.12 4.10
N LYS A 280 -25.24 -1.00 4.83
CA LYS A 280 -25.04 -1.01 6.28
C LYS A 280 -26.02 -2.03 6.84
N ALA A 281 -25.52 -3.09 7.46
CA ALA A 281 -26.36 -3.93 8.29
C ALA A 281 -27.15 -2.98 9.19
N PRO A 282 -28.47 -3.18 9.39
CA PRO A 282 -29.22 -2.34 10.30
C PRO A 282 -28.42 -2.31 11.58
N LYS A 283 -27.89 -1.12 11.93
CA LYS A 283 -27.18 -0.95 13.19
C LYS A 283 -28.09 -1.63 14.21
N PRO A 284 -27.60 -2.58 15.05
CA PRO A 284 -28.38 -2.96 16.21
C PRO A 284 -28.83 -1.62 16.78
N LYS A 285 -30.16 -1.41 16.84
CA LYS A 285 -30.73 -0.14 17.31
C LYS A 285 -29.82 0.25 18.45
N ASN A 286 -29.17 1.41 18.33
CA ASN A 286 -28.54 1.99 19.50
C ASN A 286 -29.63 1.85 20.55
N GLU A 287 -29.47 0.92 21.50
CA GLU A 287 -30.02 1.16 22.81
C GLU A 287 -29.56 2.58 23.07
N ASP A 288 -30.50 3.50 23.21
CA ASP A 288 -30.23 4.89 23.50
C ASP A 288 -29.28 4.92 24.69
N ARG A 289 -27.98 4.89 24.40
CA ARG A 289 -26.95 4.85 25.42
C ARG A 289 -26.88 6.30 25.81
N ASN A 290 -27.49 6.58 26.96
CA ASN A 290 -27.40 7.87 27.60
C ASN A 290 -25.92 8.16 27.86
N PHE A 291 -25.27 8.83 26.93
CA PHE A 291 -24.00 9.51 27.18
C PHE A 291 -24.20 10.34 28.45
N SER A 292 -23.21 10.30 29.33
CA SER A 292 -23.19 11.22 30.47
C SER A 292 -23.22 12.66 29.95
N GLU A 293 -23.74 13.59 30.74
CA GLU A 293 -23.77 15.00 30.35
C GLU A 293 -22.36 15.55 30.05
N LYS A 294 -21.33 15.00 30.69
CA LYS A 294 -19.93 15.33 30.41
C LYS A 294 -19.47 14.85 29.04
N GLU A 295 -19.78 13.61 28.66
CA GLU A 295 -19.46 13.10 27.31
C GLU A 295 -20.19 13.90 26.23
N LYS A 296 -21.47 14.27 26.46
CA LYS A 296 -22.21 15.14 25.54
C LYS A 296 -21.57 16.53 25.43
N GLN A 297 -21.12 17.11 26.55
CA GLN A 297 -20.41 18.40 26.55
C GLN A 297 -19.11 18.32 25.77
N VAL A 298 -18.30 17.27 25.96
CA VAL A 298 -17.05 17.06 25.22
C VAL A 298 -17.33 16.90 23.73
N ILE A 299 -18.28 16.03 23.35
CA ILE A 299 -18.68 15.85 21.94
C ILE A 299 -19.11 17.19 21.34
N ASN A 300 -19.96 17.95 22.01
CA ASN A 300 -20.46 19.23 21.50
C ASN A 300 -19.35 20.28 21.38
N ALA A 301 -18.48 20.41 22.39
CA ALA A 301 -17.36 21.32 22.37
C ALA A 301 -16.37 20.97 21.25
N THR A 302 -15.99 19.70 21.12
CA THR A 302 -15.08 19.26 20.07
C THR A 302 -15.70 19.42 18.69
N VAL A 303 -16.98 19.06 18.51
CA VAL A 303 -17.67 19.21 17.22
C VAL A 303 -17.82 20.67 16.80
N SER A 304 -17.96 21.59 17.75
CA SER A 304 -18.09 23.02 17.48
C SER A 304 -16.85 23.64 16.80
N THR A 305 -15.69 22.97 16.84
CA THR A 305 -14.47 23.45 16.17
C THR A 305 -14.41 23.08 14.69
N GLN A 306 -15.38 22.32 14.17
CA GLN A 306 -15.40 21.92 12.76
C GLN A 306 -15.95 23.04 11.88
N ILE A 307 -15.07 23.61 11.04
CA ILE A 307 -15.37 24.75 10.17
C ILE A 307 -16.18 24.33 8.92
N LYS A 308 -16.04 23.07 8.48
CA LYS A 308 -16.76 22.55 7.30
C LYS A 308 -18.10 21.95 7.72
N THR A 309 -19.18 22.69 7.51
CA THR A 309 -20.57 22.31 7.86
C THR A 309 -20.96 20.91 7.38
N ASP A 310 -20.58 20.55 6.16
CA ASP A 310 -20.94 19.26 5.56
C ASP A 310 -20.21 18.07 6.20
N LYS A 311 -19.18 18.35 7.01
CA LYS A 311 -18.39 17.36 7.74
C LYS A 311 -18.72 17.29 9.23
N VAL A 312 -19.56 18.19 9.75
CA VAL A 312 -19.90 18.29 11.18
C VAL A 312 -20.49 16.99 11.70
N ASN A 313 -21.42 16.37 10.94
CA ASN A 313 -22.06 15.13 11.36
C ASN A 313 -21.09 13.94 11.37
N ASN A 314 -20.20 13.84 10.38
CA ASN A 314 -19.18 12.79 10.32
C ASN A 314 -18.16 12.96 11.45
N TYR A 315 -17.75 14.21 11.70
CA TYR A 315 -16.82 14.53 12.78
C TYR A 315 -17.44 14.24 14.15
N ARG A 316 -18.72 14.57 14.35
CA ARG A 316 -19.48 14.18 15.55
C ARG A 316 -19.52 12.68 15.74
N GLN A 317 -19.78 11.93 14.67
CA GLN A 317 -19.77 10.48 14.72
C GLN A 317 -18.40 9.93 15.11
N HIS A 318 -17.31 10.46 14.54
CA HIS A 318 -15.95 10.03 14.89
C HIS A 318 -15.56 10.33 16.34
N VAL A 319 -15.88 11.52 16.85
CA VAL A 319 -15.63 11.86 18.26
C VAL A 319 -16.46 10.95 19.18
N THR A 320 -17.70 10.66 18.78
CA THR A 320 -18.58 9.73 19.49
C THR A 320 -18.01 8.31 19.50
N ASP A 321 -17.51 7.83 18.37
CA ASP A 321 -16.91 6.50 18.24
C ASP A 321 -15.57 6.40 18.97
N LEU A 322 -14.79 7.48 19.00
CA LEU A 322 -13.55 7.58 19.77
C LEU A 322 -13.83 7.51 21.28
N ILE A 323 -14.80 8.29 21.77
CA ILE A 323 -15.23 8.23 23.18
C ILE A 323 -15.78 6.84 23.49
N HIS A 324 -16.59 6.27 22.59
CA HIS A 324 -17.12 4.92 22.76
C HIS A 324 -15.99 3.88 22.83
N ALA A 325 -15.01 3.93 21.93
CA ALA A 325 -13.86 3.02 21.91
C ALA A 325 -13.01 3.16 23.18
N ALA A 326 -12.75 4.40 23.61
CA ALA A 326 -12.03 4.69 24.85
C ALA A 326 -12.78 4.14 26.09
N SER A 327 -14.11 4.29 26.14
CA SER A 327 -14.97 3.84 27.24
C SER A 327 -15.24 2.33 27.24
N THR A 328 -15.24 1.65 26.09
CA THR A 328 -15.60 0.21 25.97
C THR A 328 -14.41 -0.73 25.86
N HIS A 329 -13.36 -0.35 25.12
CA HIS A 329 -12.17 -1.19 24.93
C HIS A 329 -11.06 -0.84 25.94
N GLY A 330 -11.29 0.23 26.73
CA GLY A 330 -10.40 0.73 27.75
C GLY A 330 -9.07 1.16 27.16
N LEU A 331 -8.98 2.42 26.74
CA LEU A 331 -7.74 3.03 26.23
C LEU A 331 -6.53 2.79 27.16
N PHE A 332 -6.81 2.60 28.46
CA PHE A 332 -5.84 2.29 29.50
C PHE A 332 -6.14 0.98 30.26
N SER A 333 -6.87 0.04 29.65
CA SER A 333 -7.24 -1.25 30.27
C SER A 333 -6.03 -2.08 30.72
N GLN A 334 -4.88 -1.88 30.08
CA GLN A 334 -3.62 -2.57 30.39
C GLN A 334 -2.74 -1.83 31.40
N VAL A 335 -3.12 -0.63 31.85
CA VAL A 335 -2.36 0.15 32.83
C VAL A 335 -2.58 -0.45 34.23
N LYS A 336 -1.52 -1.05 34.77
CA LYS A 336 -1.48 -1.58 36.15
C LYS A 336 -1.01 -0.48 37.12
N ASN A 337 -1.33 -0.65 38.41
CA ASN A 337 -0.94 0.27 39.50
C ASN A 337 -1.39 1.72 39.28
N LYS A 338 -2.68 1.95 39.06
CA LYS A 338 -3.21 3.28 38.70
C LYS A 338 -2.93 4.36 39.75
N ILE A 339 -2.63 5.59 39.31
CA ILE A 339 -2.42 6.74 40.21
C ILE A 339 -3.76 7.16 40.82
N ASP A 340 -3.79 7.45 42.12
CA ASP A 340 -5.00 7.99 42.74
C ASP A 340 -5.27 9.40 42.20
N ILE A 341 -6.49 9.63 41.72
CA ILE A 341 -6.84 10.86 41.01
C ILE A 341 -6.80 12.09 41.92
N ASP A 342 -6.95 11.89 43.23
CA ASP A 342 -6.89 12.97 44.23
C ASP A 342 -5.43 13.37 44.56
N ASN A 343 -4.44 12.63 44.02
CA ASN A 343 -3.02 12.78 44.29
C ASN A 343 -2.15 12.89 43.02
N ILE A 344 -2.74 13.21 41.85
CA ILE A 344 -2.01 13.27 40.57
C ILE A 344 -0.85 14.26 40.61
N ASP A 345 -1.08 15.44 41.19
CA ASP A 345 -0.10 16.54 41.24
C ASP A 345 1.13 16.20 42.11
N LYS A 346 1.09 15.09 42.86
CA LYS A 346 2.16 14.58 43.73
C LYS A 346 2.66 13.19 43.31
N ALA A 347 2.23 12.71 42.15
CA ALA A 347 2.61 11.37 41.69
C ALA A 347 4.08 11.35 41.25
N GLU A 348 4.80 10.30 41.66
CA GLU A 348 6.18 10.04 41.27
C GLU A 348 6.30 8.66 40.63
N ALA A 349 7.33 8.48 39.80
CA ALA A 349 7.66 7.19 39.19
C ALA A 349 8.05 6.19 40.28
N VAL A 350 7.53 4.96 40.19
CA VAL A 350 7.92 3.91 41.16
C VAL A 350 9.30 3.36 40.83
N LYS A 351 10.00 2.81 41.83
CA LYS A 351 11.38 2.31 41.66
C LYS A 351 11.43 1.21 40.58
N GLY A 352 12.11 1.50 39.47
CA GLY A 352 12.26 0.58 38.33
C GLY A 352 11.21 0.74 37.22
N GLU A 353 10.29 1.71 37.34
CA GLU A 353 9.36 2.11 36.28
C GLU A 353 10.08 2.95 35.22
N SER A 354 9.79 2.70 33.94
CA SER A 354 10.29 3.55 32.85
C SER A 354 9.48 4.84 32.70
N ASP A 355 10.07 5.87 32.11
CA ASP A 355 9.39 7.16 31.87
C ASP A 355 8.11 6.99 31.04
N GLU A 356 8.11 6.05 30.09
CA GLU A 356 6.94 5.73 29.27
C GLU A 356 5.82 5.08 30.10
N GLU A 357 6.16 4.17 31.01
CA GLU A 357 5.20 3.52 31.90
C GLU A 357 4.58 4.52 32.89
N PHE A 358 5.41 5.41 33.45
CA PHE A 358 4.95 6.47 34.33
C PHE A 358 4.05 7.47 33.60
N ALA A 359 4.45 7.95 32.41
CA ALA A 359 3.65 8.84 31.58
C ALA A 359 2.29 8.22 31.24
N ARG A 360 2.25 6.92 30.93
CA ARG A 360 1.02 6.21 30.62
C ARG A 360 0.09 6.09 31.84
N ARG A 361 0.61 5.89 33.05
CA ARG A 361 -0.17 5.93 34.30
C ARG A 361 -0.70 7.34 34.58
N LEU A 362 0.10 8.37 34.31
CA LEU A 362 -0.30 9.76 34.50
C LEU A 362 -1.43 10.18 33.56
N GLN A 363 -1.31 9.85 32.27
CA GLN A 363 -2.34 10.09 31.27
C GLN A 363 -3.64 9.33 31.58
N GLU A 364 -3.54 8.11 32.08
CA GLU A 364 -4.69 7.32 32.54
C GLU A 364 -5.42 7.98 33.73
N ALA A 365 -4.66 8.51 34.69
CA ALA A 365 -5.21 9.14 35.87
C ALA A 365 -5.85 10.49 35.54
N GLU A 366 -5.23 11.30 34.68
CA GLU A 366 -5.82 12.54 34.17
C GLU A 366 -7.09 12.27 33.37
N TYR A 367 -7.10 11.21 32.55
CA TYR A 367 -8.30 10.77 31.85
C TYR A 367 -9.42 10.36 32.82
N ARG A 368 -9.11 9.60 33.88
CA ARG A 368 -10.11 9.27 34.93
C ARG A 368 -10.57 10.49 35.72
N ARG A 369 -9.67 11.46 36.01
CA ARG A 369 -9.99 12.72 36.70
C ARG A 369 -10.94 13.58 35.87
N ALA A 370 -10.75 13.63 34.55
CA ALA A 370 -11.63 14.36 33.64
C ALA A 370 -13.05 13.75 33.55
N LEU A 371 -13.21 12.47 33.88
CA LEU A 371 -14.49 11.75 33.83
C LEU A 371 -15.25 11.73 35.17
N LYS A 372 -14.58 11.92 36.33
CA LYS A 372 -15.26 12.24 37.61
C LYS A 372 -15.86 13.63 37.52
#